data_AF-A0A951K5C1-F1
#
_entry.id   AF-A0A951K5C1-F1
#
_cell.length_a   1.000
_cell.length_b   1.000
_cell.length_c   1.000
_cell.angle_alpha   90.00
_cell.angle_beta   90.00
_cell.angle_gamma   90.00
#
_symmetry.space_group_name_H-M   'P 1'
#
loop_
_entity.id
_entity.type
_entity.pdbx_description
1 polymer ?
#
loop_
_entity_poly.entity_id
_entity_poly.type
_entity_poly.pdbx_seq_one_letter_code
_entity_poly.pdbx_strand_id
1 'polypeptide(L)'
;MCSAVVVLRAAEAQPELKAAAFRANSQLVLVPVTVTDRNGKTVEGLRAADFHVFDDQRPQQIVSFANEDAPASIGIVLDISGSMRELLGSAKDITHAFLKTANTEDEFLLLTVSDLP
;
A
#
# COMPACT_ATOMS: atom_id res chain seq x y z
N MET A 1 16.46 57.57 -13.11
CA MET A 1 16.41 57.68 -14.58
C MET A 1 16.84 56.34 -15.17
N CYS A 2 15.87 55.55 -15.66
CA CYS A 2 16.11 54.44 -16.57
C CYS A 2 14.83 54.31 -17.40
N SER A 3 14.93 54.55 -18.71
CA SER A 3 13.80 54.58 -19.63
C SER A 3 13.76 53.26 -20.40
N ALA A 4 12.60 52.60 -20.46
CA ALA A 4 12.39 51.41 -21.27
C ALA A 4 11.71 51.78 -22.59
N VAL A 5 12.23 51.27 -23.71
CA VAL A 5 11.61 51.38 -25.04
C VAL A 5 10.96 50.05 -25.36
N VAL A 6 9.64 50.06 -25.61
CA VAL A 6 8.88 48.87 -26.03
C VAL A 6 8.76 48.91 -27.55
N VAL A 7 9.28 47.88 -28.22
CA VAL A 7 9.05 47.66 -29.65
C VAL A 7 7.88 46.70 -29.79
N LEU A 8 6.72 47.22 -30.21
CA LEU A 8 5.57 46.38 -30.58
C LEU A 8 5.86 45.74 -31.95
N ARG A 9 6.14 44.44 -31.96
CA ARG A 9 6.01 43.64 -33.19
C ARG A 9 4.54 43.25 -33.34
N ALA A 10 4.02 43.43 -34.56
CA ALA A 10 2.73 42.89 -34.96
C ALA A 10 2.76 41.36 -34.79
N ALA A 11 1.79 40.84 -34.03
CA ALA A 11 1.58 39.41 -33.89
C ALA A 11 0.99 38.88 -35.20
N GLU A 12 1.81 38.20 -36.00
CA GLU A 12 1.27 37.31 -37.02
C GLU A 12 0.62 36.13 -36.30
N ALA A 13 -0.69 35.95 -36.53
CA ALA A 13 -1.45 34.84 -35.98
C ALA A 13 -0.93 33.53 -36.58
N GLN A 14 -0.03 32.86 -35.86
CA GLN A 14 0.30 31.47 -36.14
C GLN A 14 -0.93 30.61 -35.80
N PRO A 15 -1.37 29.72 -36.70
CA PRO A 15 -2.47 28.84 -36.38
C PRO A 15 -2.04 27.93 -35.21
N GLU A 16 -2.71 28.06 -34.06
CA GLU A 16 -2.59 27.09 -32.98
C GLU A 16 -3.05 25.74 -33.52
N LEU A 17 -2.10 24.91 -33.94
CA LEU A 17 -2.31 23.48 -34.06
C LEU A 17 -2.64 22.99 -32.65
N LYS A 18 -3.93 22.84 -32.33
CA LYS A 18 -4.37 22.14 -31.14
C LYS A 18 -3.75 20.75 -31.17
N ALA A 19 -2.69 20.56 -30.39
CA ALA A 19 -2.04 19.28 -30.23
C ALA A 19 -3.11 18.26 -29.86
N ALA A 20 -3.20 17.17 -30.62
CA ALA A 20 -4.12 16.09 -30.33
C ALA A 20 -3.80 15.54 -28.92
N ALA A 21 -4.72 15.76 -27.98
CA ALA A 21 -4.57 15.27 -26.62
C ALA A 21 -4.90 13.77 -26.60
N PHE A 22 -3.88 12.92 -26.58
CA PHE A 22 -4.06 11.48 -26.38
C PHE A 22 -4.31 11.20 -24.90
N ARG A 23 -5.46 10.57 -24.60
CA ARG A 23 -5.78 10.04 -23.27
C ARG A 23 -5.83 8.52 -23.37
N ALA A 24 -5.08 7.85 -22.49
CA ALA A 24 -5.14 6.41 -22.29
C ALA A 24 -5.59 6.13 -20.86
N ASN A 25 -6.58 5.26 -20.69
CA ASN A 25 -7.00 4.74 -19.39
C ASN A 25 -6.49 3.29 -19.28
N SER A 26 -5.88 2.96 -18.15
CA SER A 26 -5.46 1.59 -17.81
C SER A 26 -6.14 1.18 -16.50
N GLN A 27 -6.66 -0.05 -16.46
CA GLN A 27 -7.21 -0.65 -15.25
C GLN A 27 -6.21 -1.69 -14.73
N LEU A 28 -5.61 -1.41 -13.57
CA LEU A 28 -4.76 -2.34 -12.84
C LEU A 28 -5.61 -3.09 -11.83
N VAL A 29 -5.48 -4.42 -11.81
CA VAL A 29 -6.15 -5.30 -10.85
C VAL A 29 -5.11 -5.84 -9.88
N LEU A 30 -5.36 -5.67 -8.58
CA LEU A 30 -4.52 -6.20 -7.52
C LEU A 30 -4.94 -7.65 -7.22
N VAL A 31 -3.98 -8.56 -7.21
CA VAL A 31 -4.17 -9.98 -6.89
C VAL A 31 -3.29 -10.33 -5.69
N PRO A 32 -3.81 -10.21 -4.44
CA PRO A 32 -3.05 -10.56 -3.25
C PRO A 32 -2.92 -12.09 -3.14
N VAL A 33 -1.69 -12.57 -2.92
CA VAL A 33 -1.39 -14.01 -2.78
C VAL A 33 -0.51 -14.25 -1.57
N THR A 34 -0.80 -15.31 -0.83
CA THR A 34 0.02 -15.80 0.28
C THR A 34 0.40 -17.24 -0.02
N VAL A 35 1.71 -17.53 -0.04
CA VAL A 35 2.23 -18.88 -0.28
C VAL A 35 2.81 -19.41 1.03
N THR A 36 2.33 -20.59 1.46
CA THR A 36 2.79 -21.24 2.70
C THR A 36 3.36 -22.62 2.42
N ASP A 37 4.32 -23.05 3.23
CA ASP A 37 4.81 -24.42 3.24
C ASP A 37 3.83 -25.38 3.94
N ARG A 38 4.21 -26.66 4.04
CA ARG A 38 3.39 -27.69 4.70
C ARG A 38 3.20 -27.49 6.20
N ASN A 39 4.06 -26.70 6.83
CA ASN A 39 4.01 -26.37 8.26
C ASN A 39 3.26 -25.05 8.51
N GLY A 40 2.73 -24.41 7.47
CA GLY A 40 2.02 -23.14 7.57
C GLY A 40 2.94 -21.91 7.63
N LYS A 41 4.25 -22.07 7.40
CA LYS A 41 5.18 -20.94 7.34
C LYS A 41 5.11 -20.28 5.97
N THR A 42 5.06 -18.95 5.93
CA THR A 42 5.14 -18.18 4.68
C THR A 42 6.45 -18.47 3.95
N VAL A 43 6.35 -18.71 2.65
CA VAL A 43 7.51 -18.88 1.76
C VAL A 43 8.01 -17.51 1.34
N GLU A 44 9.23 -17.19 1.72
CA GLU A 44 9.89 -15.92 1.41
C GLU A 44 10.71 -16.01 0.11
N GLY A 45 10.99 -14.85 -0.50
CA GLY A 45 11.92 -14.74 -1.64
C GLY A 45 11.37 -15.20 -2.98
N LEU A 46 10.05 -15.38 -3.09
CA LEU A 46 9.38 -15.68 -4.36
C LEU A 46 9.48 -14.48 -5.32
N ARG A 47 9.65 -14.77 -6.60
CA ARG A 47 9.76 -13.78 -7.67
C ARG A 47 8.56 -13.87 -8.59
N ALA A 48 8.29 -12.81 -9.35
CA ALA A 48 7.22 -12.81 -10.35
C ALA A 48 7.27 -14.03 -11.30
N ALA A 49 8.48 -14.52 -11.63
CA ALA A 49 8.70 -15.68 -12.48
C ALA A 49 8.20 -17.02 -11.89
N ASP A 50 7.97 -17.06 -10.58
CA ASP A 50 7.45 -18.25 -9.89
C ASP A 50 5.91 -18.34 -9.97
N PHE A 51 5.25 -17.33 -10.54
CA PHE A 51 3.79 -17.25 -10.65
C PHE A 51 3.32 -17.25 -12.10
N HIS A 52 2.16 -17.88 -12.32
CA HIS A 52 1.38 -17.76 -13.55
C HIS A 52 -0.02 -17.30 -13.18
N VAL A 53 -0.44 -16.15 -13.71
CA VAL A 53 -1.79 -15.61 -13.50
C VAL A 53 -2.63 -15.96 -14.71
N PHE A 54 -3.84 -16.45 -14.46
CA PHE A 54 -4.82 -16.74 -15.50
C PHE A 54 -6.13 -16.04 -15.18
N ASP A 55 -6.78 -15.50 -16.21
CA ASP A 55 -8.15 -14.99 -16.15
C ASP A 55 -8.96 -15.72 -17.22
N ASP A 56 -10.03 -16.40 -16.82
CA ASP A 56 -10.81 -17.30 -17.69
C ASP A 56 -9.93 -18.25 -18.52
N GLN A 57 -8.94 -18.89 -17.87
CA GLN A 57 -7.93 -19.78 -18.47
C GLN A 57 -6.96 -19.11 -19.47
N ARG A 58 -7.02 -17.78 -19.64
CA ARG A 58 -6.09 -17.03 -20.48
C ARG A 58 -4.94 -16.49 -19.64
N PRO A 59 -3.67 -16.75 -20.01
CA PRO A 59 -2.51 -16.21 -19.30
C PRO A 59 -2.54 -14.68 -19.27
N GLN A 60 -2.30 -14.11 -18.10
CA GLN A 60 -2.19 -12.67 -17.87
C GLN A 60 -0.74 -12.31 -17.57
N GLN A 61 -0.30 -11.19 -18.14
CA GLN A 61 1.03 -10.65 -17.86
C GLN A 61 1.04 -9.96 -16.50
N ILE A 62 2.00 -10.33 -15.66
CA ILE A 62 2.28 -9.62 -14.41
C ILE A 62 3.05 -8.35 -14.76
N VAL A 63 2.38 -7.19 -14.68
CA VAL A 63 2.96 -5.88 -14.99
C VAL A 63 3.67 -5.24 -13.79
N SER A 64 3.31 -5.65 -12.58
CA SER A 64 3.92 -5.22 -11.32
C SER A 64 3.87 -6.38 -10.32
N PHE A 65 4.94 -6.56 -9.56
CA PHE A 65 5.06 -7.56 -8.51
C PHE A 65 5.77 -6.93 -7.32
N ALA A 66 5.13 -6.99 -6.16
CA ALA A 66 5.71 -6.53 -4.90
C ALA A 66 5.84 -7.72 -3.96
N ASN A 67 7.04 -7.94 -3.46
CA ASN A 67 7.35 -8.88 -2.37
C ASN A 67 8.05 -8.10 -1.26
N GLU A 68 7.57 -6.90 -1.01
CA GLU A 68 8.14 -6.00 -0.01
C GLU A 68 7.20 -5.98 1.18
N ASP A 69 7.79 -5.99 2.37
CA ASP A 69 7.10 -5.66 3.61
C ASP A 69 6.84 -4.15 3.58
N ALA A 70 5.77 -3.75 2.89
CA ALA A 70 5.43 -2.34 2.70
C ALA A 70 4.88 -1.77 4.01
N PRO A 71 5.22 -0.52 4.38
CA PRO A 71 4.75 0.10 5.61
C PRO A 71 3.22 0.07 5.74
N ALA A 72 2.72 -0.38 6.90
CA ALA A 72 1.31 -0.53 7.19
C ALA A 72 0.88 0.27 8.42
N SER A 73 -0.36 0.76 8.39
CA SER A 73 -1.02 1.31 9.58
C SER A 73 -1.86 0.23 10.27
N ILE A 74 -1.48 -0.18 11.48
CA ILE A 74 -2.07 -1.32 12.19
C ILE A 74 -2.83 -0.82 13.42
N GLY A 75 -4.14 -1.08 13.44
CA GLY A 75 -5.00 -0.83 14.61
C GLY A 75 -5.15 -2.09 15.47
N ILE A 76 -4.75 -2.01 16.73
CA ILE A 76 -4.88 -3.07 17.73
C ILE A 76 -5.97 -2.65 18.72
N VAL A 77 -6.98 -3.50 18.89
CA VAL A 77 -8.04 -3.28 19.88
C VAL A 77 -7.92 -4.36 20.94
N LEU A 78 -7.57 -3.97 22.16
CA LEU A 78 -7.37 -4.84 23.29
C LEU A 78 -8.56 -4.75 24.26
N ASP A 79 -9.28 -5.84 24.43
CA ASP A 79 -10.30 -5.94 25.47
C ASP A 79 -9.63 -6.07 26.85
N ILE A 80 -10.01 -5.18 27.77
CA ILE A 80 -9.58 -5.15 29.17
C ILE A 80 -10.75 -5.35 30.14
N SER A 81 -11.89 -5.85 29.64
CA SER A 81 -13.07 -6.25 30.41
C SER A 81 -12.75 -7.21 31.55
N GLY A 82 -13.71 -7.38 32.48
CA GLY A 82 -13.52 -8.22 33.65
C GLY A 82 -13.16 -9.68 33.34
N SER A 83 -13.66 -10.21 32.22
CA SER A 83 -13.38 -11.58 31.75
C SER A 83 -11.96 -11.73 31.18
N MET A 84 -11.35 -10.64 30.69
CA MET A 84 -10.01 -10.65 30.14
C MET A 84 -8.89 -10.62 31.19
N ARG A 85 -9.21 -10.43 32.49
CA ARG A 85 -8.19 -10.26 33.55
C ARG A 85 -7.08 -11.31 33.56
N GLU A 86 -7.42 -12.59 33.41
CA GLU A 86 -6.43 -13.68 33.43
C GLU A 86 -5.61 -13.75 32.14
N LEU A 87 -6.20 -13.38 31.00
CA LEU A 87 -5.57 -13.43 29.68
C LEU A 87 -4.84 -12.14 29.31
N LEU A 88 -5.10 -11.04 30.00
CA LEU A 88 -4.57 -9.71 29.67
C LEU A 88 -3.04 -9.67 29.71
N GLY A 89 -2.40 -10.40 30.62
CA GLY A 89 -0.95 -10.54 30.65
C GLY A 89 -0.42 -11.16 29.35
N SER A 90 -0.97 -12.31 28.97
CA SER A 90 -0.61 -13.00 27.73
C SER A 90 -0.90 -12.16 26.49
N ALA A 91 -2.04 -11.48 26.45
CA ALA A 91 -2.39 -10.59 25.35
C ALA A 91 -1.37 -9.45 25.18
N LYS A 92 -0.92 -8.84 26.29
CA LYS A 92 0.15 -7.83 26.27
C LYS A 92 1.47 -8.40 25.77
N ASP A 93 1.86 -9.59 26.23
CA ASP A 93 3.11 -10.23 25.81
C ASP A 93 3.11 -10.55 24.31
N ILE A 94 1.99 -11.05 23.79
CA ILE A 94 1.80 -11.32 22.36
C ILE A 94 1.83 -10.02 21.56
N THR A 95 1.10 -8.98 21.99
CA THR A 95 1.13 -7.67 21.34
C THR A 95 2.55 -7.11 21.30
N HIS A 96 3.29 -7.19 22.40
CA HIS A 96 4.67 -6.73 22.46
C HIS A 96 5.61 -7.55 21.57
N ALA A 97 5.43 -8.88 21.51
CA ALA A 97 6.18 -9.73 20.59
C ALA A 97 5.90 -9.37 19.12
N PHE A 98 4.63 -9.13 18.77
CA PHE A 98 4.22 -8.71 17.43
C PHE A 98 4.86 -7.37 17.03
N LEU A 99 4.81 -6.36 17.90
CA LEU A 99 5.41 -5.05 17.65
C LEU A 99 6.93 -5.10 17.46
N LYS A 100 7.61 -6.10 18.04
CA LYS A 100 9.06 -6.30 17.86
C LYS A 100 9.44 -6.93 16.53
N THR A 101 8.50 -7.64 15.90
CA THR A 101 8.72 -8.31 14.61
C THR A 101 8.18 -7.52 13.43
N ALA A 102 7.45 -6.44 13.69
CA ALA A 102 6.83 -5.62 12.67
C ALA A 102 7.85 -4.75 11.93
N ASN A 103 7.44 -4.17 10.81
CA ASN A 103 8.30 -3.27 10.05
C ASN A 103 8.61 -2.02 10.88
N THR A 104 9.81 -1.47 10.74
CA THR A 104 10.21 -0.24 11.45
C THR A 104 9.45 1.00 10.97
N GLU A 105 8.91 0.95 9.75
CA GLU A 105 8.10 2.01 9.17
C GLU A 105 6.59 1.84 9.44
N ASP A 106 6.18 0.78 10.15
CA ASP A 106 4.78 0.58 10.52
C ASP A 106 4.31 1.60 11.56
N GLU A 107 3.07 2.06 11.39
CA GLU A 107 2.41 2.94 12.35
C GLU A 107 1.36 2.15 13.13
N PHE A 108 1.35 2.29 14.45
CA PHE A 108 0.44 1.54 15.31
C PHE A 108 -0.54 2.44 16.07
N LEU A 109 -1.79 2.01 16.12
CA LEU A 109 -2.80 2.54 17.03
C LEU A 109 -3.20 1.44 18.00
N LEU A 110 -3.08 1.67 19.31
CA LEU A 110 -3.61 0.77 20.34
C LEU A 110 -4.83 1.41 21.00
N LEU A 111 -5.96 0.72 20.92
CA LEU A 111 -7.21 1.06 21.60
C LEU A 111 -7.51 0.00 22.65
N THR A 112 -8.02 0.42 23.80
CA THR A 112 -8.51 -0.51 24.82
C THR A 112 -10.02 -0.39 24.94
N VAL A 113 -10.72 -1.51 25.06
CA VAL A 113 -12.16 -1.56 25.28
C VAL A 113 -12.43 -2.14 26.67
N SER A 114 -13.35 -1.53 27.40
CA SER A 114 -13.71 -1.86 28.78
C SER A 114 -15.22 -1.78 28.95
N ASP A 115 -15.78 -2.61 29.84
CA ASP A 115 -17.20 -2.57 30.22
C ASP A 115 -17.51 -1.42 31.21
N LEU A 116 -16.49 -0.85 31.84
CA LEU A 116 -16.59 0.32 32.72
C LEU A 116 -16.38 1.61 31.89
N PRO A 117 -17.28 2.61 32.02
CA PRO A 117 -17.20 3.88 31.31
C PRO A 117 -15.99 4.74 31.72
#